data_AF-A0A5K0Z9E7-F1
#
_entry.id   AF-A0A5K0Z9E7-F1
#
_cell.length_a   1.000
_cell.length_b   1.000
_cell.length_c   1.000
_cell.angle_alpha   90.00
_cell.angle_beta   90.00
_cell.angle_gamma   90.00
#
_symmetry.space_group_name_H-M   'P 1'
#
loop_
_entity.id
_entity.type
_entity.pdbx_description
1 polymer ?
#
loop_
_entity_poly.entity_id
_entity_poly.type
_entity_poly.pdbx_seq_one_letter_code
_entity_poly.pdbx_strand_id
1 'polypeptide(L)'
;VLVAVSKTKPVVLYIRDVECVLLRSQRVYSLFQKMLDKLSGSVLILGSRILEPGNDCGEVGEKLSLLFPYNIEIRPPEDEGHLVSWKAQLEEDMKMIQFQDNRNHITEVLAANDLDCDDLGSICVADTMVLSNYIEEIVVSAVSYHLMHTKDPEYRNGKLVISSK
;
A
#
# COMPACT_ATOMS: atom_id res chain seq x y z
N VAL A 1 -14.71 8.65 -9.76
CA VAL A 1 -15.46 7.41 -9.43
C VAL A 1 -16.26 7.56 -8.14
N LEU A 2 -15.63 7.79 -6.98
CA LEU A 2 -16.32 7.84 -5.68
C LEU A 2 -17.54 8.79 -5.65
N VAL A 3 -17.37 10.04 -6.13
CA VAL A 3 -18.46 11.05 -6.22
C VAL A 3 -19.67 10.57 -7.04
N ALA A 4 -19.45 9.70 -8.03
CA ALA A 4 -20.54 9.15 -8.84
C ALA A 4 -21.22 7.99 -8.11
N VAL A 5 -20.44 7.09 -7.51
CA VAL A 5 -20.94 5.91 -6.81
C VAL A 5 -21.74 6.29 -5.57
N SER A 6 -21.27 7.28 -4.79
CA SER A 6 -21.91 7.72 -3.54
C SER A 6 -23.33 8.26 -3.70
N LYS A 7 -23.69 8.72 -4.90
CA LYS A 7 -25.05 9.18 -5.21
C LYS A 7 -26.08 8.06 -5.26
N THR A 8 -25.62 6.82 -5.44
CA THR A 8 -26.50 5.67 -5.69
C THR A 8 -26.46 4.64 -4.59
N LYS A 9 -25.34 4.53 -3.87
CA LYS A 9 -25.12 3.49 -2.85
C LYS A 9 -24.32 4.06 -1.68
N PRO A 10 -24.55 3.56 -0.46
CA PRO A 10 -23.64 3.81 0.66
C PRO A 10 -22.23 3.28 0.35
N VAL A 11 -21.21 4.04 0.74
CA VAL A 11 -19.81 3.66 0.50
C VAL A 11 -18.99 3.82 1.77
N VAL A 12 -18.15 2.84 2.06
CA VAL A 12 -17.06 2.97 3.05
C VAL A 12 -15.76 3.08 2.27
N LEU A 13 -15.04 4.19 2.46
CA LEU A 13 -13.69 4.38 1.93
C LEU A 13 -12.71 4.25 3.10
N TYR A 14 -11.82 3.27 3.02
CA TYR A 14 -10.71 3.15 3.95
C TYR A 14 -9.41 3.58 3.28
N ILE A 15 -8.65 4.44 3.96
CA ILE A 15 -7.34 4.92 3.53
C ILE A 15 -6.35 4.58 4.65
N ARG A 16 -5.40 3.71 4.35
CA ARG A 16 -4.29 3.39 5.24
C ARG A 16 -3.19 4.45 5.09
N ASP A 17 -2.48 4.74 6.17
CA ASP A 17 -1.34 5.66 6.21
C ASP A 17 -1.70 7.04 5.65
N VAL A 18 -2.80 7.63 6.13
CA VAL A 18 -3.38 8.86 5.57
C VAL A 18 -2.41 10.03 5.53
N GLU A 19 -1.46 10.08 6.44
CA GLU A 19 -0.37 11.06 6.43
C GLU A 19 0.50 10.92 5.17
N CYS A 20 1.04 9.72 4.95
CA CYS A 20 1.87 9.41 3.80
C CYS A 20 1.11 9.62 2.48
N VAL A 21 -0.18 9.28 2.44
CA VAL A 21 -0.97 9.36 1.21
C VAL A 21 -1.40 10.80 0.92
N LEU A 22 -2.07 11.47 1.86
CA LEU A 22 -2.73 12.74 1.61
C LEU A 22 -1.77 13.93 1.72
N LEU A 23 -0.73 13.83 2.54
CA LEU A 23 0.25 14.89 2.75
C LEU A 23 1.48 14.75 1.84
N ARG A 24 1.55 13.70 1.00
CA ARG A 24 2.63 13.51 0.01
C ARG A 24 2.89 14.74 -0.84
N SER A 25 1.83 15.46 -1.21
CA SER A 25 1.93 16.73 -1.92
C SER A 25 0.72 17.61 -1.68
N GLN A 26 0.91 18.92 -1.80
CA GLN A 26 -0.20 19.89 -1.71
C GLN A 26 -1.28 19.64 -2.78
N ARG A 27 -0.89 19.10 -3.94
CA ARG A 27 -1.83 18.74 -5.01
C ARG A 27 -2.76 17.61 -4.59
N VAL A 28 -2.23 16.54 -3.99
CA VAL A 28 -3.03 15.39 -3.53
C VAL A 28 -4.02 15.83 -2.46
N TYR A 29 -3.54 16.55 -1.44
CA TYR A 29 -4.39 17.14 -0.39
C TYR A 29 -5.53 17.97 -0.99
N SER A 30 -5.22 18.91 -1.88
CA SER A 30 -6.22 19.82 -2.46
C SER A 30 -7.24 19.09 -3.34
N LEU A 31 -6.83 18.04 -4.04
CA LEU A 31 -7.73 17.20 -4.83
C LEU A 31 -8.65 16.38 -3.94
N PHE A 32 -8.13 15.82 -2.85
CA PHE A 32 -8.92 15.07 -1.88
C PHE A 32 -9.96 15.97 -1.21
N GLN A 33 -9.56 17.17 -0.76
CA GLN A 33 -10.49 18.15 -0.19
C GLN A 33 -11.61 18.53 -1.18
N LYS A 34 -11.27 18.87 -2.43
CA LYS A 34 -12.27 19.15 -3.48
C LYS A 34 -13.19 17.98 -3.78
N MET A 35 -12.73 16.74 -3.57
CA MET A 35 -13.56 15.56 -3.72
C MET A 35 -14.56 15.46 -2.57
N LEU A 36 -14.11 15.66 -1.32
CA LEU A 36 -14.99 15.68 -0.14
C LEU A 36 -16.12 16.69 -0.30
N ASP A 37 -15.82 17.91 -0.76
CA ASP A 37 -16.81 18.96 -1.00
C ASP A 37 -17.88 18.59 -2.03
N LYS A 38 -17.60 17.61 -2.89
CA LYS A 38 -18.51 17.12 -3.94
C LYS A 38 -19.28 15.87 -3.53
N LEU A 39 -18.99 15.29 -2.36
CA LEU A 39 -19.70 14.10 -1.90
C LEU A 39 -21.11 14.47 -1.45
N SER A 40 -22.09 13.91 -2.14
CA SER A 40 -23.49 13.98 -1.79
C SER A 40 -24.03 12.54 -1.67
N GLY A 41 -24.18 12.02 -0.45
CA GLY A 41 -24.62 10.65 -0.21
C GLY A 41 -24.10 10.08 1.11
N SER A 42 -24.48 8.84 1.42
CA SER A 42 -24.03 8.14 2.63
C SER A 42 -22.60 7.59 2.44
N VAL A 43 -21.60 8.41 2.75
CA VAL A 43 -20.18 8.02 2.66
C VAL A 43 -19.55 8.06 4.04
N LEU A 44 -18.95 6.94 4.46
CA LEU A 44 -18.06 6.88 5.61
C LEU A 44 -16.62 6.82 5.10
N ILE A 45 -15.77 7.71 5.59
CA ILE A 45 -14.34 7.72 5.25
C ILE A 45 -13.56 7.45 6.52
N LEU A 46 -12.76 6.39 6.49
CA LEU A 46 -11.89 5.96 7.57
C LEU A 46 -10.45 6.17 7.14
N GLY A 47 -9.71 6.93 7.95
CA GLY A 47 -8.27 7.10 7.82
C GLY A 47 -7.56 6.42 8.97
N SER A 48 -6.49 5.69 8.71
CA SER A 48 -5.62 5.15 9.75
C SER A 48 -4.20 5.71 9.65
N ARG A 49 -3.54 5.79 10.80
CA ARG A 49 -2.12 6.03 10.96
C ARG A 49 -1.61 5.16 12.11
N ILE A 50 -0.39 4.64 11.99
CA ILE A 50 0.30 3.98 13.10
C ILE A 50 1.23 5.00 13.74
N LEU A 51 1.22 5.07 15.07
CA LEU A 51 2.12 5.93 15.83
C LEU A 51 3.21 5.07 16.46
N GLU A 52 4.45 5.26 16.01
CA GLU A 52 5.58 4.60 16.64
C GLU A 52 5.98 5.31 17.96
N PRO A 53 6.28 4.56 19.02
CA PRO A 53 6.76 5.12 20.27
C PRO A 53 8.14 5.78 20.06
N GLY A 54 8.18 7.12 20.11
CA GLY A 54 9.39 7.91 19.93
C GLY A 54 9.27 9.02 18.87
N ASN A 55 8.19 9.04 18.10
CA ASN A 55 7.89 10.16 17.22
C ASN A 55 7.10 11.21 18.03
N ASP A 56 7.70 12.36 18.35
CA ASP A 56 7.08 13.48 19.11
C ASP A 56 5.86 14.12 18.41
N CYS A 57 5.37 13.53 17.32
CA CYS A 57 4.20 13.97 16.55
C CYS A 57 2.93 13.26 17.05
N GLY A 58 2.66 13.32 18.36
CA GLY A 58 1.46 12.73 18.97
C GLY A 58 0.15 13.37 18.47
N GLU A 59 0.20 14.58 17.93
CA GLU A 59 -0.97 15.30 17.43
C GLU A 59 -1.26 14.97 15.96
N VAL A 60 -2.55 14.84 15.63
CA VAL A 60 -3.00 14.80 14.24
C VAL A 60 -2.73 16.19 13.67
N GLY A 61 -1.82 16.28 12.67
CA GLY A 61 -1.45 17.57 12.09
C GLY A 61 -2.69 18.35 11.65
N GLU A 62 -2.69 19.67 11.84
CA GLU A 62 -3.86 20.55 11.62
C GLU A 62 -4.57 20.32 10.28
N LYS A 63 -3.82 19.99 9.23
CA LYS A 63 -4.39 19.69 7.91
C LYS A 63 -5.25 18.42 7.91
N LEU A 64 -4.85 17.38 8.64
CA LEU A 64 -5.60 16.13 8.73
C LEU A 64 -6.80 16.25 9.65
N SER A 65 -6.72 17.02 10.73
CA SER A 65 -7.89 17.25 11.59
C SER A 65 -9.01 18.00 10.87
N LEU A 66 -8.68 18.83 9.87
CA LEU A 66 -9.66 19.44 8.97
C LEU A 66 -10.33 18.45 8.02
N LEU A 67 -9.65 17.38 7.62
CA LEU A 67 -10.20 16.33 6.73
C LEU A 67 -10.93 15.24 7.52
N PHE A 68 -10.47 14.94 8.74
CA PHE A 68 -10.98 13.89 9.62
C PHE A 68 -11.33 14.49 10.98
N PRO A 69 -12.56 15.02 11.13
CA PRO A 69 -12.97 15.72 12.36
C PRO A 69 -13.13 14.80 13.57
N TYR A 70 -13.27 13.49 13.35
CA TYR A 70 -13.40 12.49 14.39
C TYR A 70 -12.14 11.64 14.45
N ASN A 71 -11.50 11.61 15.63
CA ASN A 71 -10.33 10.79 15.89
C ASN A 71 -10.67 9.72 16.93
N ILE A 72 -10.22 8.48 16.69
CA ILE A 72 -10.36 7.36 17.61
C ILE A 72 -8.96 6.85 17.89
N GLU A 73 -8.54 6.98 19.15
CA GLU A 73 -7.24 6.46 19.57
C GLU A 73 -7.38 4.99 20.00
N ILE A 74 -6.61 4.11 19.38
CA ILE A 74 -6.53 2.70 19.73
C ILE A 74 -5.26 2.52 20.56
N ARG A 75 -5.43 2.22 21.85
CA ARG A 75 -4.33 1.96 22.79
C ARG A 75 -4.18 0.47 23.06
N PRO A 76 -2.98 0.01 23.42
CA PRO A 76 -2.79 -1.35 23.90
C PRO A 76 -3.67 -1.65 25.13
N PRO A 77 -4.12 -2.91 25.32
CA PRO A 77 -4.81 -3.32 26.54
C PRO A 77 -3.95 -3.10 27.81
N GLU A 78 -4.58 -2.73 28.93
CA GLU A 78 -3.89 -2.56 30.22
C GLU A 78 -3.55 -3.89 30.91
N ASP A 79 -4.36 -4.93 30.67
CA ASP A 79 -4.13 -6.26 31.23
C ASP A 79 -2.88 -6.91 30.60
N GLU A 80 -1.92 -7.31 31.44
CA GLU A 80 -0.63 -7.85 30.98
C GLU A 80 -0.76 -9.13 30.14
N GLY A 81 -1.74 -9.99 30.44
CA GLY A 81 -1.98 -11.22 29.70
C GLY A 81 -2.50 -10.94 28.28
N HIS A 82 -3.43 -10.00 28.16
CA HIS A 82 -3.95 -9.53 26.87
C HIS A 82 -2.94 -8.66 26.11
N LEU A 83 -2.06 -7.93 26.80
CA LEU A 83 -1.04 -7.08 26.17
C LEU A 83 -0.04 -7.89 25.33
N VAL A 84 0.42 -9.03 25.85
CA VAL A 84 1.40 -9.88 25.13
C VAL A 84 0.80 -10.41 23.82
N SER A 85 -0.43 -10.94 23.89
CA SER A 85 -1.12 -11.45 22.70
C SER A 85 -1.45 -10.35 21.70
N TRP A 86 -1.91 -9.18 22.17
CA TRP A 86 -2.18 -8.02 21.32
C TRP A 86 -0.91 -7.55 20.58
N LYS A 87 0.23 -7.44 21.27
CA LYS A 87 1.50 -7.05 20.64
C LYS A 87 1.97 -8.07 19.61
N ALA A 88 1.88 -9.36 19.93
CA ALA A 88 2.28 -10.41 19.01
C ALA A 88 1.43 -10.41 17.74
N GLN A 89 0.11 -10.27 17.87
CA GLN A 89 -0.80 -10.19 16.73
C GLN A 89 -0.54 -8.94 15.88
N LEU A 90 -0.35 -7.78 16.51
CA LEU A 90 -0.08 -6.54 15.79
C LEU A 90 1.22 -6.64 14.96
N GLU A 91 2.27 -7.20 15.55
CA GLU A 91 3.56 -7.40 14.87
C GLU A 91 3.45 -8.36 13.68
N GLU A 92 2.68 -9.45 13.83
CA GLU A 92 2.42 -10.39 12.73
C GLU A 92 1.61 -9.75 11.60
N ASP A 93 0.54 -9.03 11.95
CA ASP A 93 -0.30 -8.31 10.99
C ASP A 93 0.49 -7.24 10.24
N MET A 94 1.38 -6.51 10.94
CA MET A 94 2.27 -5.52 10.33
C MET A 94 3.21 -6.16 9.31
N LYS A 95 3.81 -7.32 9.64
CA LYS A 95 4.67 -8.07 8.70
C LYS A 95 3.89 -8.53 7.48
N MET A 96 2.66 -8.99 7.65
CA MET A 96 1.81 -9.42 6.53
C MET A 96 1.47 -8.24 5.62
N ILE A 97 1.14 -7.07 6.19
CA ILE A 97 0.89 -5.85 5.42
C ILE A 97 2.14 -5.43 4.64
N GLN A 98 3.30 -5.39 5.30
CA GLN A 98 4.56 -5.01 4.67
C GLN A 98 4.95 -5.98 3.54
N PHE A 99 4.73 -7.28 3.73
CA PHE A 99 4.93 -8.28 2.69
C PHE A 99 4.08 -7.99 1.44
N GLN A 100 2.80 -7.68 1.64
CA GLN A 100 1.91 -7.35 0.54
C GLN A 100 2.32 -6.04 -0.16
N ASP A 101 2.76 -5.03 0.60
CA ASP A 101 3.24 -3.76 0.05
C ASP A 101 4.52 -3.95 -0.78
N ASN A 102 5.47 -4.74 -0.29
CA ASN A 102 6.68 -5.10 -1.03
C ASN A 102 6.35 -5.84 -2.33
N ARG A 103 5.40 -6.78 -2.28
CA ARG A 103 4.93 -7.51 -3.46
C ARG A 103 4.22 -6.58 -4.46
N ASN A 104 3.40 -5.65 -3.97
CA ASN A 104 2.75 -4.64 -4.81
C ASN A 104 3.80 -3.76 -5.49
N HIS A 105 4.81 -3.30 -4.76
CA HIS A 105 5.91 -2.52 -5.30
C HIS A 105 6.66 -3.26 -6.42
N ILE A 106 7.01 -4.53 -6.21
CA ILE A 106 7.63 -5.36 -7.25
C ILE A 106 6.71 -5.46 -8.48
N THR A 107 5.42 -5.70 -8.26
CA THR A 107 4.43 -5.79 -9.35
C THR A 107 4.32 -4.47 -10.13
N GLU A 108 4.35 -3.32 -9.46
CA GLU A 108 4.33 -2.00 -10.08
C GLU A 108 5.57 -1.75 -10.94
N VAL A 109 6.75 -2.09 -10.42
CA VAL A 109 8.01 -1.94 -11.17
C VAL A 109 8.04 -2.86 -12.39
N LEU A 110 7.60 -4.11 -12.27
CA LEU A 110 7.46 -5.02 -13.41
C LEU A 110 6.49 -4.45 -14.46
N ALA A 111 5.32 -3.98 -14.02
CA ALA A 111 4.32 -3.41 -14.92
C ALA A 111 4.80 -2.14 -15.64
N ALA A 112 5.59 -1.29 -14.96
CA ALA A 112 6.19 -0.09 -15.56
C ALA A 112 7.26 -0.41 -16.61
N ASN A 113 7.81 -1.63 -16.60
CA ASN A 113 8.80 -2.11 -17.56
C ASN A 113 8.20 -3.10 -18.58
N ASP A 114 6.86 -3.15 -18.69
CA ASP A 114 6.13 -4.07 -19.58
C ASP A 114 6.49 -5.55 -19.35
N LEU A 115 6.65 -5.93 -18.08
CA LEU A 115 6.94 -7.31 -17.67
C LEU A 115 5.74 -7.95 -16.97
N ASP A 116 5.62 -9.26 -17.15
CA ASP A 116 4.75 -10.15 -16.38
C ASP A 116 5.60 -11.25 -15.75
N CYS A 117 5.30 -11.62 -14.50
CA CYS A 117 6.07 -12.62 -13.76
C CYS A 117 5.10 -13.61 -13.11
N ASP A 118 4.94 -14.77 -13.73
CA ASP A 118 4.00 -15.81 -13.28
C ASP A 118 4.41 -16.38 -11.91
N ASP A 119 5.71 -16.41 -11.62
CA ASP A 119 6.27 -17.01 -10.41
C ASP A 119 6.33 -16.03 -9.22
N LEU A 120 5.95 -14.76 -9.39
CA LEU A 120 6.05 -13.75 -8.33
C LEU A 120 5.28 -14.17 -7.06
N GLY A 121 4.19 -14.92 -7.23
CA GLY A 121 3.41 -15.45 -6.11
C GLY A 121 4.07 -16.54 -5.29
N SER A 122 5.17 -17.12 -5.78
CA SER A 122 5.91 -18.20 -5.12
C SER A 122 7.04 -17.70 -4.19
N ILE A 123 7.38 -16.41 -4.26
CA ILE A 123 8.47 -15.81 -3.49
C ILE A 123 8.07 -15.71 -2.01
N CYS A 124 8.95 -16.14 -1.11
CA CYS A 124 8.70 -16.09 0.33
C CYS A 124 8.74 -14.67 0.89
N VAL A 125 8.31 -14.50 2.15
CA VAL A 125 8.24 -13.19 2.81
C VAL A 125 9.61 -12.51 2.91
N ALA A 126 10.63 -13.25 3.36
CA ALA A 126 11.98 -12.72 3.54
C ALA A 126 12.58 -12.24 2.20
N ASP A 127 12.48 -13.07 1.16
CA ASP A 127 13.02 -12.75 -0.16
C ASP A 127 12.28 -11.58 -0.80
N THR A 128 10.96 -11.50 -0.64
CA THR A 128 10.16 -10.38 -1.18
C THR A 128 10.58 -9.04 -0.58
N MET A 129 10.94 -9.01 0.69
CA MET A 129 11.43 -7.81 1.37
C MET A 129 12.82 -7.40 0.87
N VAL A 130 13.71 -8.35 0.58
CA VAL A 130 15.02 -8.03 0.02
C VAL A 130 14.88 -7.58 -1.43
N LEU A 131 14.09 -8.30 -2.23
CA LEU A 131 13.88 -8.01 -3.64
C LEU A 131 13.23 -6.65 -3.86
N SER A 132 12.25 -6.25 -3.04
CA SER A 132 11.60 -4.95 -3.19
C SER A 132 12.57 -3.77 -3.08
N ASN A 133 13.65 -3.89 -2.31
CA ASN A 133 14.66 -2.83 -2.18
C ASN A 133 15.53 -2.66 -3.43
N TYR A 134 15.68 -3.70 -4.25
CA TYR A 134 16.59 -3.73 -5.39
C TYR A 134 15.88 -3.99 -6.73
N ILE A 135 14.55 -4.08 -6.73
CA ILE A 135 13.79 -4.54 -7.89
C ILE A 135 14.03 -3.66 -9.13
N GLU A 136 14.18 -2.35 -8.96
CA GLU A 136 14.46 -1.42 -10.06
C GLU A 136 15.79 -1.74 -10.77
N GLU A 137 16.80 -2.16 -10.02
CA GLU A 137 18.12 -2.56 -10.55
C GLU A 137 18.10 -3.97 -11.15
N ILE A 138 17.38 -4.88 -10.48
CA ILE A 138 17.28 -6.29 -10.87
C ILE A 138 16.56 -6.44 -12.20
N VAL A 139 15.49 -5.66 -12.43
CA VAL A 139 14.63 -5.79 -13.62
C VAL A 139 15.42 -5.67 -14.93
N VAL A 140 16.32 -4.70 -15.03
CA VAL A 140 17.12 -4.51 -16.26
C VAL A 140 18.00 -5.72 -16.56
N SER A 141 18.66 -6.26 -15.52
CA SER A 141 19.53 -7.43 -15.63
C SER A 141 18.74 -8.69 -15.98
N ALA A 142 17.57 -8.87 -15.35
CA ALA A 142 16.68 -10.00 -15.60
C ALA A 142 16.18 -10.03 -17.04
N VAL A 143 15.76 -8.88 -17.58
CA VAL A 143 15.33 -8.76 -18.99
C VAL A 143 16.47 -9.08 -19.94
N SER A 144 17.66 -8.48 -19.73
CA SER A 144 18.82 -8.71 -20.58
C SER A 144 19.20 -10.18 -20.61
N TYR A 145 19.24 -10.83 -19.44
CA TYR A 145 19.57 -12.24 -19.34
C TYR A 145 18.53 -13.10 -20.07
N HIS A 146 17.23 -12.86 -19.82
CA HIS A 146 16.15 -13.63 -20.42
C HIS A 146 16.14 -13.54 -21.95
N LEU A 147 16.30 -12.33 -22.51
CA LEU A 147 16.32 -12.14 -23.97
C LEU A 147 17.56 -12.76 -24.65
N MET A 148 18.68 -12.88 -23.93
CA MET A 148 19.89 -13.49 -24.47
C MET A 148 19.87 -15.02 -24.44
N HIS A 149 19.13 -15.62 -23.50
CA HIS A 149 19.16 -17.07 -23.25
C HIS A 149 17.87 -17.78 -23.67
N THR A 150 16.78 -17.04 -23.88
CA THR A 150 15.51 -17.57 -24.36
C THR A 150 15.40 -17.37 -25.87
N LYS A 151 15.37 -18.47 -26.62
CA LYS A 151 15.33 -18.43 -28.09
C LYS A 151 14.02 -17.84 -28.63
N ASP A 152 12.90 -18.18 -27.98
CA ASP A 152 11.54 -17.75 -28.36
C ASP A 152 10.82 -17.20 -27.10
N PRO A 153 11.04 -15.93 -26.74
CA PRO A 153 10.47 -15.33 -25.53
C PRO A 153 8.94 -15.20 -25.62
N GLU A 154 8.25 -15.50 -24.51
CA GLU A 154 6.79 -15.43 -24.42
C GLU A 154 6.34 -13.99 -24.14
N TYR A 155 5.28 -13.57 -24.83
CA TYR A 155 4.62 -12.30 -24.58
C TYR A 155 3.13 -12.49 -24.31
N ARG A 156 2.63 -11.82 -23.27
CA ARG A 156 1.22 -11.82 -22.89
C ARG A 156 0.72 -10.38 -22.86
N ASN A 157 -0.25 -10.06 -23.71
CA ASN A 157 -0.83 -8.72 -23.82
C ASN A 157 0.21 -7.60 -24.05
N GLY A 158 1.26 -7.89 -24.83
CA GLY A 158 2.35 -6.95 -25.11
C GLY A 158 3.43 -6.87 -24.02
N LYS A 159 3.30 -7.63 -22.92
CA LYS A 159 4.31 -7.72 -21.86
C LYS A 159 5.20 -8.94 -22.04
N LEU A 160 6.50 -8.80 -21.79
CA LEU A 160 7.44 -9.92 -21.76
C LEU A 160 7.19 -10.74 -20.50
N VAL A 161 6.94 -12.04 -20.66
CA VAL A 161 6.75 -12.96 -19.54
C VAL A 161 8.11 -13.49 -19.10
N ILE A 162 8.48 -13.21 -17.84
CA ILE A 162 9.67 -13.76 -17.21
C ILE A 162 9.22 -14.88 -16.26
N SER A 163 9.91 -16.01 -16.32
CA SER A 163 9.70 -17.13 -15.40
C SER A 163 11.04 -17.73 -14.99
N SER A 164 11.01 -18.56 -13.94
CA SER A 164 12.16 -19.25 -13.37
C SER A 164 12.62 -20.49 -14.16
N LYS A 165 11.98 -20.79 -15.31
CA LYS A 165 12.26 -21.98 -16.13
C LYS A 165 13.42 -21.81 -17.10
#